data_AF-A0A815HBH5-F1
#
_entry.id   AF-A0A815HBH5-F1
#
_cell.length_a   1.000
_cell.length_b   1.000
_cell.length_c   1.000
_cell.angle_alpha   90.00
_cell.angle_beta   90.00
_cell.angle_gamma   90.00
#
_symmetry.space_group_name_H-M   'P 1'
#
loop_
_entity.id
_entity.type
_entity.pdbx_description
1 polymer ?
#
loop_
_entity_poly.entity_id
_entity_poly.type
_entity_poly.pdbx_seq_one_letter_code
_entity_poly.pdbx_strand_id
1 'polypeptide(L)'
;MESMFDDEVTHRNNKHLVTFSGEYEEIPPMLTMNNSIQKYDLEEILFAVTTNTKRIQTTIHYLKFWTNLSNINCLIVFDEMDFVNHTNITEYLIYEGIPCAVQTSSVLRYEERYLELFYLAWNKETTVKEYSERKKVQWFAIADDDTIWFVYNLLRTLEHYNSSNTIYLGNISTKKFQITQHGDYFAYGGGGILFSRPLALLFVQHRQECKRFLKLYNGDEMIGKCVIEELKINLTKNKNFHQMDHIGDMTGLMESGLDGLVSLHHLFKLWQPFPDTNINKSNETIHRLNIAYTTFNKNFLKRYLRINYNTNQSMLLTLGYSVSLFNRILSHTELSLIEKTWCCDEVVDRITRPEEKNKTTWYFQRLINKQSTNSIKYEMIYKKKFNINDQYSSLKVTIIN
;
A
#
# COMPACT_ATOMS: atom_id res chain seq x y z
N MET A 1 -6.77 39.25 -27.84
CA MET A 1 -5.93 40.45 -27.66
C MET A 1 -4.68 39.99 -26.93
N GLU A 2 -3.52 40.32 -27.49
CA GLU A 2 -2.20 39.68 -27.33
C GLU A 2 -1.65 39.59 -25.90
N SER A 3 -0.82 38.57 -25.66
CA SER A 3 0.45 38.77 -24.95
C SER A 3 1.48 37.71 -25.36
N MET A 4 2.46 38.16 -26.15
CA MET A 4 3.80 37.59 -26.32
C MET A 4 4.52 37.48 -24.96
N PHE A 5 5.33 36.44 -24.81
CA PHE A 5 6.65 36.56 -24.18
C PHE A 5 7.63 35.64 -24.93
N ASP A 6 8.51 36.28 -25.70
CA ASP A 6 9.77 35.73 -26.16
C ASP A 6 10.71 35.55 -24.97
N ASP A 7 11.47 34.45 -24.98
CA ASP A 7 12.81 34.40 -24.39
C ASP A 7 13.66 33.49 -25.29
N GLU A 8 14.30 34.10 -26.28
CA GLU A 8 15.45 33.53 -26.98
C GLU A 8 16.67 33.60 -26.06
N VAL A 9 17.11 32.44 -25.56
CA VAL A 9 18.53 32.21 -25.26
C VAL A 9 18.97 30.96 -26.00
N THR A 10 19.65 31.21 -27.12
CA THR A 10 20.36 30.23 -27.93
C THR A 10 21.52 29.58 -27.16
N HIS A 11 21.40 28.29 -26.86
CA HIS A 11 22.56 27.39 -26.85
C HIS A 11 22.22 26.06 -27.55
N ARG A 12 23.08 25.74 -28.53
CA ARG A 12 22.99 24.63 -29.49
C ARG A 12 23.00 23.26 -28.79
N ASN A 13 22.28 22.32 -29.40
CA ASN A 13 22.28 20.84 -29.19
C ASN A 13 21.32 20.22 -28.15
N ASN A 14 20.02 20.54 -28.16
CA ASN A 14 18.99 19.67 -27.56
C ASN A 14 17.83 19.41 -28.52
N LYS A 15 18.01 18.45 -29.44
CA LYS A 15 17.01 18.09 -30.45
C LYS A 15 16.02 16.98 -30.03
N HIS A 16 15.91 16.62 -28.74
CA HIS A 16 15.07 15.49 -28.31
C HIS A 16 14.23 15.66 -27.03
N LEU A 17 14.06 16.87 -26.50
CA LEU A 17 12.99 17.11 -25.51
C LEU A 17 11.67 17.30 -26.26
N VAL A 18 11.11 16.18 -26.74
CA VAL A 18 9.75 16.13 -27.26
C VAL A 18 8.82 16.59 -26.13
N THR A 19 8.19 17.74 -26.29
CA THR A 19 7.10 18.20 -25.43
C THR A 19 5.93 17.23 -25.59
N PHE A 20 5.80 16.25 -24.69
CA PHE A 20 4.63 15.39 -24.60
C PHE A 20 3.47 16.15 -23.93
N SER A 21 2.92 17.16 -24.62
CA SER A 21 1.80 18.00 -24.15
C SER A 21 0.45 17.59 -24.75
N GLY A 22 -0.59 17.52 -23.92
CA GLY A 22 -1.98 17.24 -24.35
C GLY A 22 -2.59 16.05 -23.60
N GLU A 23 -3.67 15.48 -24.14
CA GLU A 23 -4.43 14.42 -23.48
C GLU A 23 -3.69 13.07 -23.43
N TYR A 24 -4.00 12.29 -22.39
CA TYR A 24 -3.51 10.93 -22.19
C TYR A 24 -4.72 10.02 -22.01
N GLU A 25 -4.61 8.81 -22.54
CA GLU A 25 -5.62 7.77 -22.38
C GLU A 25 -5.39 7.05 -21.06
N GLU A 26 -6.41 6.97 -20.20
CA GLU A 26 -6.35 6.12 -19.00
C GLU A 26 -6.28 4.66 -19.44
N ILE A 27 -5.26 3.94 -18.96
CA ILE A 27 -5.21 2.48 -19.15
C ILE A 27 -6.19 1.88 -18.12
N PRO A 28 -7.28 1.25 -18.55
CA PRO A 28 -8.27 0.73 -17.64
C PRO A 28 -7.65 -0.33 -16.72
N PRO A 29 -8.05 -0.39 -15.45
CA PRO A 29 -7.57 -1.43 -14.55
C PRO A 29 -8.06 -2.80 -15.04
N MET A 30 -7.27 -3.84 -14.80
CA MET A 30 -7.62 -5.21 -15.20
C MET A 30 -8.94 -5.73 -14.60
N LEU A 31 -9.43 -5.12 -13.51
CA LEU A 31 -10.75 -5.41 -12.94
C LEU A 31 -11.36 -4.10 -12.48
N THR A 32 -12.58 -3.82 -12.95
CA THR A 32 -13.42 -2.72 -12.45
C THR A 32 -14.52 -3.31 -11.58
N MET A 33 -14.56 -2.93 -10.30
CA MET A 33 -15.73 -3.18 -9.47
C MET A 33 -16.69 -1.99 -9.70
N ASN A 34 -17.81 -2.24 -10.38
CA ASN A 34 -18.70 -1.16 -10.85
C ASN A 34 -19.88 -0.87 -9.92
N ASN A 35 -20.08 -1.67 -8.86
CA ASN A 35 -21.24 -1.53 -7.96
C ASN A 35 -20.80 -1.27 -6.52
N SER A 36 -20.85 0.01 -6.10
CA SER A 36 -20.78 0.39 -4.69
C SER A 36 -22.04 -0.09 -3.98
N ILE A 37 -21.87 -0.85 -2.90
CA ILE A 37 -22.94 -1.43 -2.07
C ILE A 37 -23.24 -0.52 -0.88
N GLN A 38 -22.19 -0.10 -0.16
CA GLN A 38 -22.31 0.68 1.08
C GLN A 38 -21.07 1.53 1.26
N LYS A 39 -21.21 2.80 1.67
CA LYS A 39 -20.07 3.63 2.04
C LYS A 39 -19.67 3.40 3.50
N TYR A 40 -18.37 3.47 3.75
CA TYR A 40 -17.79 3.36 5.09
C TYR A 40 -16.92 4.58 5.39
N ASP A 41 -16.85 4.94 6.66
CA ASP A 41 -15.91 5.92 7.18
C ASP A 41 -14.72 5.25 7.89
N LEU A 42 -13.62 5.99 8.06
CA LEU A 42 -12.42 5.47 8.75
C LEU A 42 -12.71 5.06 10.20
N GLU A 43 -13.65 5.74 10.86
CA GLU A 43 -14.13 5.42 12.21
C GLU A 43 -14.84 4.06 12.28
N GLU A 44 -15.30 3.51 11.17
CA GLU A 44 -15.95 2.20 11.12
C GLU A 44 -14.93 1.06 10.95
N ILE A 45 -13.63 1.36 10.92
CA ILE A 45 -12.54 0.38 10.79
C ILE A 45 -11.65 0.45 12.02
N LEU A 46 -11.48 -0.66 12.73
CA LEU A 46 -10.52 -0.78 13.83
C LEU A 46 -9.29 -1.54 13.36
N PHE A 47 -8.15 -0.84 13.30
CA PHE A 47 -6.85 -1.41 12.95
C PHE A 47 -6.15 -1.94 14.19
N ALA A 48 -5.75 -3.21 14.20
CA ALA A 48 -4.97 -3.78 15.31
C ALA A 48 -3.65 -4.36 14.80
N VAL A 49 -2.56 -4.05 15.50
CA VAL A 49 -1.21 -4.53 15.19
C VAL A 49 -0.58 -5.08 16.47
N THR A 50 0.25 -6.11 16.34
CA THR A 50 1.12 -6.55 17.45
C THR A 50 2.58 -6.31 17.13
N THR A 51 3.35 -5.91 18.13
CA THR A 51 4.76 -5.56 18.02
C THR A 51 5.47 -5.79 19.36
N ASN A 52 6.75 -5.44 19.41
CA ASN A 52 7.54 -5.30 20.63
C ASN A 52 8.25 -3.94 20.65
N THR A 53 8.74 -3.55 21.82
CA THR A 53 9.34 -2.23 22.09
C THR A 53 10.57 -1.94 21.22
N LYS A 54 11.31 -2.98 20.80
CA LYS A 54 12.44 -2.85 19.88
C LYS A 54 11.99 -2.68 18.42
N ARG A 55 11.05 -3.50 17.96
CA ARG A 55 10.57 -3.51 16.56
C ARG A 55 9.88 -2.20 16.22
N ILE A 56 8.99 -1.74 17.10
CA ILE A 56 8.19 -0.53 16.87
C ILE A 56 9.06 0.70 16.61
N GLN A 57 10.25 0.81 17.24
CA GLN A 57 11.20 1.89 16.98
C GLN A 57 11.72 1.88 15.54
N THR A 58 11.82 0.70 14.92
CA THR A 58 12.28 0.54 13.54
C THR A 58 11.15 0.53 12.52
N THR A 59 9.90 0.40 12.94
CA THR A 59 8.73 0.33 12.06
C THR A 59 7.80 1.53 12.19
N ILE A 60 8.09 2.46 13.11
CA ILE A 60 7.26 3.61 13.43
C ILE A 60 6.85 4.43 12.20
N HIS A 61 7.75 4.59 11.24
CA HIS A 61 7.51 5.39 10.04
C HIS A 61 6.46 4.76 9.12
N TYR A 62 6.29 3.43 9.14
CA TYR A 62 5.20 2.76 8.43
C TYR A 62 3.85 3.07 9.08
N LEU A 63 3.77 3.03 10.42
CA LEU A 63 2.55 3.42 11.13
C LEU A 63 2.20 4.89 10.87
N LYS A 64 3.17 5.80 11.01
CA LYS A 64 2.98 7.25 10.76
C LYS A 64 2.40 7.54 9.37
N PHE A 65 2.69 6.69 8.37
CA PHE A 65 2.16 6.84 7.02
C PHE A 65 0.63 6.84 6.98
N TRP A 66 -0.01 5.94 7.75
CA TRP A 66 -1.45 5.69 7.65
C TRP A 66 -2.23 6.03 8.92
N THR A 67 -1.56 6.20 10.07
CA THR A 67 -2.22 6.60 11.32
C THR A 67 -2.36 8.11 11.48
N ASN A 68 -1.63 8.91 10.71
CA ASN A 68 -1.71 10.38 10.77
C ASN A 68 -2.94 10.92 10.01
N LEU A 69 -4.12 10.46 10.43
CA LEU A 69 -5.42 10.81 9.88
C LEU A 69 -6.40 11.04 11.02
N SER A 70 -7.27 12.03 10.86
CA SER A 70 -8.32 12.29 11.84
C SER A 70 -9.23 11.07 11.99
N ASN A 71 -9.57 10.75 13.24
CA ASN A 71 -10.58 9.76 13.60
C ASN A 71 -10.25 8.31 13.21
N ILE A 72 -8.96 7.95 13.11
CA ILE A 72 -8.57 6.56 12.98
C ILE A 72 -8.81 5.78 14.29
N ASN A 73 -9.40 4.60 14.20
CA ASN A 73 -9.47 3.67 15.33
C ASN A 73 -8.33 2.66 15.21
N CYS A 74 -7.37 2.71 16.13
CA CYS A 74 -6.28 1.75 16.13
C CYS A 74 -5.84 1.29 17.53
N LEU A 75 -5.34 0.06 17.58
CA LEU A 75 -4.86 -0.65 18.76
C LEU A 75 -3.48 -1.24 18.49
N ILE A 76 -2.50 -0.91 19.33
CA ILE A 76 -1.17 -1.51 19.31
C ILE A 76 -1.04 -2.43 20.53
N VAL A 77 -0.79 -3.71 20.27
CA VAL A 77 -0.69 -4.75 21.28
C VAL A 77 0.76 -5.17 21.50
N PHE A 78 1.27 -4.93 22.69
CA PHE A 78 2.62 -5.31 23.12
C PHE A 78 2.62 -6.59 23.96
N ASP A 79 3.77 -7.24 23.98
CA ASP A 79 4.12 -8.19 25.03
C ASP A 79 4.18 -7.51 26.39
N GLU A 80 3.51 -8.06 27.40
CA GLU A 80 3.46 -7.46 28.73
C GLU A 80 4.83 -7.38 29.41
N MET A 81 5.66 -8.42 29.32
CA MET A 81 6.97 -8.45 29.97
C MET A 81 7.95 -7.47 29.31
N ASP A 82 7.95 -7.44 27.97
CA ASP A 82 8.75 -6.49 27.19
C ASP A 82 8.32 -5.04 27.46
N PHE A 83 7.01 -4.80 27.55
CA PHE A 83 6.44 -3.47 27.79
C PHE A 83 6.82 -2.93 29.17
N VAL A 84 6.70 -3.75 30.23
CA VAL A 84 7.06 -3.36 31.60
C VAL A 84 8.55 -2.98 31.72
N ASN A 85 9.42 -3.66 30.96
CA ASN A 85 10.85 -3.36 30.94
C ASN A 85 11.21 -2.07 30.17
N HIS A 86 10.26 -1.46 29.45
CA HIS A 86 10.48 -0.27 28.62
C HIS A 86 9.35 0.76 28.82
N THR A 87 9.33 1.39 29.99
CA THR A 87 8.26 2.33 30.42
C THR A 87 8.05 3.53 29.51
N ASN A 88 9.07 3.92 28.72
CA ASN A 88 9.01 5.13 27.90
C ASN A 88 8.31 4.91 26.55
N ILE A 89 7.83 3.70 26.25
CA ILE A 89 7.26 3.40 24.93
C ILE A 89 5.98 4.19 24.63
N THR A 90 5.13 4.40 25.64
CA THR A 90 3.91 5.21 25.48
C THR A 90 4.26 6.67 25.16
N GLU A 91 5.24 7.23 25.86
CA GLU A 91 5.74 8.59 25.60
C GLU A 91 6.36 8.70 24.21
N TYR A 92 7.11 7.69 23.78
CA TYR A 92 7.67 7.61 22.43
C TYR A 92 6.58 7.61 21.35
N LEU A 93 5.52 6.80 21.50
CA LEU A 93 4.41 6.78 20.54
C LEU A 93 3.68 8.13 20.47
N ILE A 94 3.48 8.80 21.61
CA ILE A 94 2.89 10.14 21.68
C ILE A 94 3.80 11.16 20.98
N TYR A 95 5.10 11.14 21.26
CA TYR A 95 6.09 12.01 20.63
C TYR A 95 6.12 11.84 19.10
N GLU A 96 6.00 10.60 18.63
CA GLU A 96 5.96 10.27 17.21
C GLU A 96 4.61 10.58 16.53
N GLY A 97 3.61 11.02 17.30
CA GLY A 97 2.29 11.39 16.82
C GLY A 97 1.42 10.20 16.43
N ILE A 98 1.58 9.05 17.11
CA ILE A 98 0.75 7.87 16.88
C ILE A 98 -0.53 7.95 17.74
N PRO A 99 -1.72 8.08 17.14
CA PRO A 99 -2.98 8.26 17.88
C PRO A 99 -3.60 6.93 18.35
N CYS A 100 -2.85 5.82 18.34
CA CYS A 100 -3.39 4.50 18.64
C CYS A 100 -3.46 4.22 20.13
N ALA A 101 -4.52 3.52 20.54
CA ALA A 101 -4.60 2.96 21.87
C ALA A 101 -3.52 1.90 22.06
N VAL A 102 -2.94 1.85 23.25
CA VAL A 102 -1.93 0.85 23.63
C VAL A 102 -2.56 -0.18 24.56
N GLN A 103 -2.22 -1.45 24.36
CA GLN A 103 -2.63 -2.55 25.20
C GLN A 103 -1.49 -3.57 25.33
N THR A 104 -1.43 -4.27 26.45
CA THR A 104 -0.51 -5.38 26.68
C THR A 104 -1.23 -6.73 26.57
N SER A 105 -0.48 -7.78 26.29
CA SER A 105 -0.94 -9.17 26.28
C SER A 105 0.10 -10.07 26.96
N SER A 106 -0.37 -10.98 27.80
CA SER A 106 0.45 -12.00 28.46
C SER A 106 0.87 -13.14 27.54
N VAL A 107 0.33 -13.21 26.31
CA VAL A 107 0.70 -14.20 25.30
C VAL A 107 2.06 -13.85 24.74
N LEU A 108 3.12 -14.55 25.13
CA LEU A 108 4.51 -14.21 24.80
C LEU A 108 4.87 -14.34 23.31
N ARG A 109 4.41 -15.41 22.68
CA ARG A 109 4.77 -15.73 21.30
C ARG A 109 4.07 -14.79 20.32
N TYR A 110 4.84 -14.16 19.43
CA TYR A 110 4.33 -13.17 18.49
C TYR A 110 3.15 -13.70 17.66
N GLU A 111 3.28 -14.91 17.10
CA GLU A 111 2.28 -15.48 16.19
C GLU A 111 0.98 -15.85 16.91
N GLU A 112 1.08 -16.29 18.17
CA GLU A 112 -0.09 -16.54 19.02
C GLU A 112 -0.76 -15.21 19.43
N ARG A 113 0.02 -14.16 19.69
CA ARG A 113 -0.49 -12.81 19.94
C ARG A 113 -1.19 -12.24 18.70
N TYR A 114 -0.68 -12.56 17.51
CA TYR A 114 -1.25 -12.18 16.23
C TYR A 114 -2.64 -12.83 16.02
N LEU A 115 -2.78 -14.13 16.31
CA LEU A 115 -4.07 -14.84 16.31
C LEU A 115 -5.11 -14.16 17.22
N GLU A 116 -4.66 -13.64 18.36
CA GLU A 116 -5.52 -13.01 19.37
C GLU A 116 -5.95 -11.57 19.01
N LEU A 117 -5.38 -10.94 17.97
CA LEU A 117 -5.66 -9.54 17.64
C LEU A 117 -7.14 -9.24 17.40
N PHE A 118 -7.86 -10.12 16.70
CA PHE A 118 -9.31 -9.94 16.48
C PHE A 118 -10.10 -9.98 17.79
N TYR A 119 -9.72 -10.85 18.72
CA TYR A 119 -10.33 -10.92 20.04
C TYR A 119 -10.04 -9.67 20.88
N LEU A 120 -8.78 -9.22 20.88
CA LEU A 120 -8.39 -8.03 21.63
C LEU A 120 -9.05 -6.76 21.06
N ALA A 121 -9.11 -6.63 19.73
CA ALA A 121 -9.78 -5.54 19.05
C ALA A 121 -11.29 -5.52 19.31
N TRP A 122 -11.96 -6.68 19.22
CA TRP A 122 -13.38 -6.80 19.53
C TRP A 122 -13.69 -6.41 20.97
N ASN A 123 -12.91 -6.91 21.94
CA ASN A 123 -13.09 -6.55 23.34
C ASN A 123 -12.84 -5.06 23.57
N LYS A 124 -11.81 -4.49 22.95
CA LYS A 124 -11.53 -3.05 23.05
C LYS A 124 -12.74 -2.23 22.59
N GLU A 125 -13.33 -2.59 21.46
CA GLU A 125 -14.50 -1.90 20.91
C GLU A 125 -15.76 -2.06 21.77
N THR A 126 -16.01 -3.26 22.29
CA THR A 126 -17.28 -3.58 22.99
C THR A 126 -17.28 -3.24 24.47
N THR A 127 -16.12 -3.13 25.12
CA THR A 127 -16.02 -2.96 26.58
C THR A 127 -15.56 -1.58 27.02
N VAL A 128 -14.87 -0.83 26.15
CA VAL A 128 -14.35 0.49 26.51
C VAL A 128 -15.40 1.55 26.19
N LYS A 129 -15.83 2.29 27.22
CA LYS A 129 -16.87 3.32 27.10
C LYS A 129 -16.59 4.34 25.98
N GLU A 130 -15.34 4.78 25.83
CA GLU A 130 -14.94 5.71 24.78
C GLU A 130 -15.25 5.18 23.36
N TYR A 131 -15.15 3.86 23.14
CA TYR A 131 -15.50 3.26 21.85
C TYR A 131 -17.02 3.16 21.66
N SER A 132 -17.80 3.04 22.74
CA SER A 132 -19.27 3.00 22.66
C SER A 132 -19.90 4.33 22.23
N GLU A 133 -19.17 5.44 22.40
CA GLU A 133 -19.59 6.78 21.99
C GLU A 133 -19.18 7.12 20.54
N ARG A 134 -18.37 6.26 19.91
CA ARG A 134 -17.92 6.38 18.50
C ARG A 134 -18.89 5.68 17.54
N LYS A 135 -18.69 5.88 16.24
CA LYS A 135 -19.36 5.05 15.22
C LYS A 135 -19.01 3.58 15.43
N LYS A 136 -20.03 2.74 15.28
CA LYS A 136 -19.91 1.29 15.45
C LYS A 136 -18.97 0.71 14.40
N VAL A 137 -17.95 -0.03 14.84
CA VAL A 137 -16.96 -0.65 13.95
C VAL A 137 -17.63 -1.71 13.08
N GLN A 138 -17.48 -1.58 11.76
CA GLN A 138 -17.99 -2.51 10.74
C GLN A 138 -16.90 -3.48 10.28
N TRP A 139 -15.64 -3.07 10.37
CA TRP A 139 -14.48 -3.83 9.89
C TRP A 139 -13.37 -3.85 10.94
N PHE A 140 -12.83 -5.02 11.20
CA PHE A 140 -11.63 -5.21 11.99
C PHE A 140 -10.49 -5.51 11.03
N ALA A 141 -9.44 -4.70 11.04
CA ALA A 141 -8.29 -4.84 10.15
C ALA A 141 -7.05 -5.17 10.97
N ILE A 142 -6.30 -6.19 10.60
CA ILE A 142 -5.01 -6.50 11.22
C ILE A 142 -3.92 -6.58 10.16
N ALA A 143 -2.71 -6.20 10.54
CA ALA A 143 -1.51 -6.36 9.72
C ALA A 143 -0.26 -6.37 10.60
N ASP A 144 0.88 -6.66 9.98
CA ASP A 144 2.18 -6.55 10.61
C ASP A 144 2.54 -5.08 10.85
N ASP A 145 3.43 -4.83 11.82
CA ASP A 145 3.88 -3.49 12.23
C ASP A 145 4.67 -2.74 11.15
N ASP A 146 5.14 -3.43 10.10
CA ASP A 146 5.80 -2.87 8.92
C ASP A 146 4.94 -2.93 7.64
N THR A 147 3.62 -2.98 7.82
CA THR A 147 2.64 -2.85 6.74
C THR A 147 2.16 -1.41 6.59
N ILE A 148 2.09 -0.94 5.35
CA ILE A 148 1.53 0.36 4.99
C ILE A 148 0.11 0.17 4.47
N TRP A 149 -0.85 0.90 5.05
CA TRP A 149 -2.22 0.99 4.54
C TRP A 149 -2.45 2.22 3.68
N PHE A 150 -2.99 2.02 2.49
CA PHE A 150 -3.52 3.08 1.62
C PHE A 150 -5.00 3.26 1.91
N VAL A 151 -5.30 3.94 3.02
CA VAL A 151 -6.65 4.03 3.63
C VAL A 151 -7.79 4.47 2.70
N TYR A 152 -7.58 5.40 1.77
CA TYR A 152 -8.62 5.86 0.86
C TYR A 152 -8.96 4.79 -0.19
N ASN A 153 -7.95 4.02 -0.62
CA ASN A 153 -8.15 2.84 -1.46
C ASN A 153 -8.79 1.70 -0.67
N LEU A 154 -8.46 1.55 0.61
CA LEU A 154 -9.15 0.60 1.49
C LEU A 154 -10.64 0.95 1.59
N LEU A 155 -11.00 2.21 1.88
CA LEU A 155 -12.40 2.65 1.95
C LEU A 155 -13.12 2.39 0.62
N ARG A 156 -12.54 2.81 -0.51
CA ARG A 156 -13.07 2.52 -1.86
C ARG A 156 -13.24 1.02 -2.11
N THR A 157 -12.30 0.20 -1.63
CA THR A 157 -12.37 -1.25 -1.76
C THR A 157 -13.53 -1.82 -0.95
N LEU A 158 -13.67 -1.39 0.31
CA LEU A 158 -14.73 -1.83 1.21
C LEU A 158 -16.12 -1.48 0.70
N GLU A 159 -16.27 -0.42 -0.11
CA GLU A 159 -17.56 -0.05 -0.69
C GLU A 159 -18.27 -1.19 -1.46
N HIS A 160 -17.51 -2.18 -1.93
CA HIS A 160 -18.01 -3.31 -2.71
C HIS A 160 -18.42 -4.52 -1.85
N TYR A 161 -18.39 -4.39 -0.52
CA TYR A 161 -18.69 -5.45 0.42
C TYR A 161 -19.76 -4.99 1.41
N ASN A 162 -20.76 -5.85 1.66
CA ASN A 162 -21.76 -5.62 2.71
C ASN A 162 -21.22 -6.13 4.05
N SER A 163 -20.94 -5.24 5.00
CA SER A 163 -20.39 -5.58 6.33
C SER A 163 -21.32 -6.43 7.19
N SER A 164 -22.59 -6.58 6.81
CA SER A 164 -23.55 -7.45 7.49
C SER A 164 -23.37 -8.94 7.17
N ASN A 165 -22.56 -9.28 6.17
CA ASN A 165 -22.19 -10.66 5.85
C ASN A 165 -20.96 -11.09 6.64
N THR A 166 -20.72 -12.39 6.79
CA THR A 166 -19.46 -12.93 7.35
C THR A 166 -18.37 -12.96 6.27
N ILE A 167 -17.50 -11.95 6.26
CA ILE A 167 -16.49 -11.74 5.21
C ILE A 167 -15.09 -11.81 5.81
N TYR A 168 -14.31 -12.77 5.33
CA TYR A 168 -12.86 -12.86 5.51
C TYR A 168 -12.17 -12.28 4.28
N LEU A 169 -11.69 -11.04 4.36
CA LEU A 169 -11.10 -10.30 3.24
C LEU A 169 -9.59 -10.18 3.39
N GLY A 170 -8.87 -10.35 2.29
CA GLY A 170 -7.41 -10.19 2.21
C GLY A 170 -6.90 -10.83 0.92
N ASN A 171 -5.63 -11.21 0.88
CA ASN A 171 -5.10 -11.93 -0.28
C ASN A 171 -4.00 -12.91 0.10
N ILE A 172 -3.77 -13.86 -0.81
CA ILE A 172 -2.63 -14.77 -0.74
C ILE A 172 -1.32 -14.03 -1.01
N SER A 173 -0.18 -14.66 -0.69
CA SER A 173 1.12 -14.07 -1.01
C SER A 173 1.26 -13.85 -2.52
N THR A 174 1.86 -12.73 -2.91
CA THR A 174 2.20 -12.50 -4.33
C THR A 174 3.36 -13.39 -4.79
N LYS A 175 4.10 -14.03 -3.87
CA LYS A 175 5.28 -14.85 -4.14
C LYS A 175 4.92 -16.34 -4.26
N LYS A 176 5.21 -16.95 -5.41
CA LYS A 176 4.90 -18.37 -5.68
C LYS A 176 5.47 -19.35 -4.66
N PHE A 177 6.69 -19.10 -4.19
CA PHE A 177 7.33 -19.95 -3.18
C PHE A 177 6.53 -19.99 -1.87
N GLN A 178 6.05 -18.84 -1.38
CA GLN A 178 5.26 -18.74 -0.15
C GLN A 178 3.96 -19.54 -0.26
N ILE A 179 3.28 -19.44 -1.40
CA ILE A 179 2.07 -20.22 -1.69
C ILE A 179 2.38 -21.72 -1.74
N THR A 180 3.49 -22.11 -2.35
CA THR A 180 3.86 -23.54 -2.44
C THR A 180 4.15 -24.13 -1.06
N GLN A 181 4.73 -23.34 -0.15
CA GLN A 181 5.09 -23.81 1.20
C GLN A 181 3.92 -23.78 2.18
N HIS A 182 3.09 -22.73 2.17
CA HIS A 182 2.07 -22.50 3.20
C HIS A 182 0.63 -22.64 2.69
N GLY A 183 0.42 -22.51 1.37
CA GLY A 183 -0.87 -22.63 0.72
C GLY A 183 -1.44 -21.31 0.20
N ASP A 184 -2.52 -21.40 -0.57
CA ASP A 184 -3.22 -20.27 -1.21
C ASP A 184 -4.67 -20.12 -0.71
N TYR A 185 -4.96 -20.65 0.48
CA TYR A 185 -6.31 -20.71 1.03
C TYR A 185 -6.59 -19.63 2.08
N PHE A 186 -5.56 -18.95 2.62
CA PHE A 186 -5.69 -17.94 3.67
C PHE A 186 -5.05 -16.59 3.27
N ALA A 187 -5.49 -15.51 3.93
CA ALA A 187 -4.92 -14.19 3.75
C ALA A 187 -3.60 -14.09 4.52
N TYR A 188 -2.56 -13.63 3.85
CA TYR A 188 -1.26 -13.42 4.47
C TYR A 188 -1.26 -12.12 5.28
N GLY A 189 -0.72 -12.19 6.50
CA GLY A 189 -0.85 -11.16 7.53
C GLY A 189 -0.21 -9.82 7.17
N GLY A 190 0.98 -9.84 6.56
CA GLY A 190 1.64 -8.64 6.08
C GLY A 190 0.88 -7.96 4.93
N GLY A 191 0.16 -8.73 4.11
CA GLY A 191 -0.77 -8.20 3.12
C GLY A 191 -1.98 -7.51 3.76
N GLY A 192 -2.28 -7.80 5.01
CA GLY A 192 -3.42 -7.28 5.74
C GLY A 192 -4.65 -8.17 5.64
N ILE A 193 -5.33 -8.32 6.78
CA ILE A 193 -6.50 -9.19 6.95
C ILE A 193 -7.66 -8.36 7.50
N LEU A 194 -8.84 -8.47 6.89
CA LEU A 194 -10.06 -7.83 7.37
C LEU A 194 -11.15 -8.85 7.68
N PHE A 195 -11.77 -8.70 8.84
CA PHE A 195 -13.03 -9.32 9.18
C PHE A 195 -14.13 -8.28 9.18
N SER A 196 -15.24 -8.59 8.53
CA SER A 196 -16.49 -7.88 8.80
C SER A 196 -16.94 -8.13 10.25
N ARG A 197 -17.75 -7.23 10.79
CA ARG A 197 -18.20 -7.31 12.18
C ARG A 197 -18.82 -8.66 12.57
N PRO A 198 -19.74 -9.27 11.79
CA PRO A 198 -20.31 -10.58 12.12
C PRO A 198 -19.26 -11.69 12.18
N LEU A 199 -18.25 -11.66 11.29
CA LEU A 199 -17.15 -12.63 11.34
C LEU A 199 -16.28 -12.42 12.58
N ALA A 200 -15.96 -11.17 12.93
CA ALA A 200 -15.20 -10.89 14.15
C ALA A 200 -15.91 -11.41 15.41
N LEU A 201 -17.23 -11.21 15.52
CA LEU A 201 -18.03 -11.79 16.61
C LEU A 201 -17.95 -13.32 16.63
N LEU A 202 -18.17 -13.95 15.46
CA LEU A 202 -18.15 -15.40 15.34
C LEU A 202 -16.77 -15.99 15.72
N PHE A 203 -15.69 -15.34 15.29
CA PHE A 203 -14.32 -15.69 15.62
C PHE A 203 -14.05 -15.61 17.13
N VAL A 204 -14.54 -14.55 17.79
CA VAL A 204 -14.43 -14.40 19.25
C VAL A 204 -15.20 -15.48 20.00
N GLN A 205 -16.38 -15.87 19.52
CA GLN A 205 -17.18 -16.94 20.13
C GLN A 205 -16.49 -18.30 20.04
N HIS A 206 -15.67 -18.54 19.01
CA HIS A 206 -14.93 -19.78 18.79
C HIS A 206 -13.44 -19.67 19.16
N ARG A 207 -13.09 -18.72 20.03
CA ARG A 207 -11.70 -18.46 20.40
C ARG A 207 -10.98 -19.69 20.96
N GLN A 208 -11.67 -20.54 21.74
CA GLN A 208 -11.02 -21.71 22.35
C GLN A 208 -10.75 -22.81 21.33
N GLU A 209 -11.65 -22.99 20.37
CA GLU A 209 -11.52 -23.90 19.23
C GLU A 209 -10.33 -23.48 18.36
N CYS A 210 -10.21 -22.18 18.06
CA CYS A 210 -9.07 -21.64 17.31
C CYS A 210 -7.70 -21.93 17.95
N LYS A 211 -7.63 -22.12 19.28
CA LYS A 211 -6.36 -22.43 19.95
C LYS A 211 -5.77 -23.79 19.59
N ARG A 212 -6.53 -24.68 18.95
CA ARG A 212 -5.98 -25.94 18.43
C ARG A 212 -4.88 -25.71 17.38
N PHE A 213 -4.86 -24.53 16.75
CA PHE A 213 -3.90 -24.18 15.70
C PHE A 213 -2.63 -23.50 16.22
N LEU A 214 -2.46 -23.27 17.52
CA LEU A 214 -1.27 -22.59 18.09
C LEU A 214 0.06 -23.28 17.74
N LYS A 215 0.03 -24.56 17.36
CA LYS A 215 1.22 -25.31 16.92
C LYS A 215 1.76 -24.90 15.55
N LEU A 216 0.97 -24.20 14.73
CA LEU A 216 1.42 -23.72 13.42
C LEU A 216 2.51 -22.66 13.59
N TYR A 217 3.33 -22.45 12.57
CA TYR A 217 4.44 -21.51 12.66
C TYR A 217 3.97 -20.05 12.56
N ASN A 218 3.12 -19.73 11.57
CA ASN A 218 2.68 -18.37 11.27
C ASN A 218 1.31 -18.03 11.87
N GLY A 219 1.12 -16.81 12.37
CA GLY A 219 -0.11 -16.39 13.04
C GLY A 219 -1.29 -16.14 12.09
N ASP A 220 -1.02 -15.65 10.89
CA ASP A 220 -1.99 -15.50 9.80
C ASP A 220 -2.51 -16.86 9.30
N GLU A 221 -1.65 -17.87 9.23
CA GLU A 221 -2.02 -19.25 8.93
C GLU A 221 -2.93 -19.83 10.03
N MET A 222 -2.66 -19.53 11.32
CA MET A 222 -3.56 -19.90 12.43
C MET A 222 -4.95 -19.29 12.27
N ILE A 223 -5.02 -18.00 11.91
CA ILE A 223 -6.29 -17.31 11.66
C ILE A 223 -7.01 -17.98 10.49
N GLY A 224 -6.32 -18.16 9.36
CA GLY A 224 -6.88 -18.79 8.17
C GLY A 224 -7.44 -20.18 8.43
N LYS A 225 -6.66 -21.02 9.14
CA LYS A 225 -7.08 -22.36 9.57
C LYS A 225 -8.30 -22.33 10.46
N CYS A 226 -8.37 -21.43 11.44
CA CYS A 226 -9.57 -21.32 12.26
C CYS A 226 -10.80 -20.90 11.45
N VAL A 227 -10.68 -19.86 10.62
CA VAL A 227 -11.80 -19.36 9.83
C VAL A 227 -12.33 -20.41 8.84
N ILE A 228 -11.45 -21.17 8.20
CA ILE A 228 -11.84 -22.12 7.16
C ILE A 228 -12.28 -23.46 7.76
N GLU A 229 -11.55 -23.98 8.74
CA GLU A 229 -11.84 -25.30 9.27
C GLU A 229 -12.89 -25.27 10.39
N GLU A 230 -12.93 -24.24 11.23
CA GLU A 230 -13.92 -24.13 12.31
C GLU A 230 -15.14 -23.34 11.86
N LEU A 231 -14.93 -22.16 11.29
CA LEU A 231 -16.04 -21.26 10.94
C LEU A 231 -16.65 -21.53 9.57
N LYS A 232 -16.02 -22.38 8.76
CA LYS A 232 -16.44 -22.74 7.38
C LYS A 232 -16.62 -21.54 6.46
N ILE A 233 -15.80 -20.51 6.64
CA ILE A 233 -15.80 -19.30 5.82
C ILE A 233 -14.57 -19.29 4.93
N ASN A 234 -14.77 -19.10 3.63
CA ASN A 234 -13.68 -19.03 2.67
C ASN A 234 -13.08 -17.62 2.60
N LEU A 235 -11.79 -17.57 2.26
CA LEU A 235 -11.12 -16.32 1.94
C LEU A 235 -11.77 -15.64 0.72
N THR A 236 -12.13 -14.38 0.90
CA THR A 236 -12.47 -13.46 -0.19
C THR A 236 -11.18 -12.79 -0.68
N LYS A 237 -10.59 -13.34 -1.74
CA LYS A 237 -9.32 -12.85 -2.31
C LYS A 237 -9.51 -11.49 -2.98
N ASN A 238 -8.67 -10.53 -2.62
CA ASN A 238 -8.63 -9.21 -3.23
C ASN A 238 -7.19 -8.83 -3.59
N LYS A 239 -6.89 -8.76 -4.90
CA LYS A 239 -5.56 -8.49 -5.45
C LYS A 239 -4.92 -7.15 -5.02
N ASN A 240 -5.68 -6.25 -4.41
CA ASN A 240 -5.16 -4.96 -3.98
C ASN A 240 -4.38 -5.04 -2.64
N PHE A 241 -4.45 -6.18 -1.95
CA PHE A 241 -3.67 -6.47 -0.75
C PHE A 241 -2.37 -7.18 -1.14
N HIS A 242 -1.21 -6.60 -0.76
CA HIS A 242 0.10 -7.09 -1.23
C HIS A 242 1.03 -7.45 -0.07
N GLN A 243 1.19 -8.76 0.18
CA GLN A 243 2.23 -9.30 1.08
C GLN A 243 3.64 -8.94 0.58
N MET A 244 3.90 -9.04 -0.72
CA MET A 244 5.09 -8.49 -1.36
C MET A 244 6.46 -8.97 -0.79
N ASP A 245 6.59 -10.26 -0.50
CA ASP A 245 7.85 -10.88 0.01
C ASP A 245 8.95 -11.08 -1.06
N HIS A 246 8.98 -10.23 -2.09
CA HIS A 246 9.96 -10.28 -3.17
C HIS A 246 11.23 -9.52 -2.78
N ILE A 247 12.37 -9.98 -3.28
CA ILE A 247 13.68 -9.39 -2.95
C ILE A 247 14.15 -8.50 -4.10
N GLY A 248 14.54 -7.27 -3.75
CA GLY A 248 15.26 -6.36 -4.66
C GLY A 248 14.40 -5.23 -5.23
N ASP A 249 14.56 -4.98 -6.54
CA ASP A 249 13.97 -3.84 -7.23
C ASP A 249 12.52 -4.13 -7.64
N MET A 250 11.56 -3.50 -6.95
CA MET A 250 10.12 -3.66 -7.26
C MET A 250 9.56 -2.55 -8.14
N THR A 251 10.42 -1.76 -8.80
CA THR A 251 9.99 -0.66 -9.68
C THR A 251 9.08 -1.15 -10.79
N GLY A 252 9.36 -2.31 -11.40
CA GLY A 252 8.51 -2.87 -12.44
C GLY A 252 7.08 -3.15 -11.99
N LEU A 253 6.88 -3.63 -10.75
CA LEU A 253 5.54 -3.82 -10.18
C LEU A 253 4.84 -2.47 -9.95
N MET A 254 5.52 -1.52 -9.34
CA MET A 254 4.95 -0.19 -9.07
C MET A 254 4.63 0.58 -10.37
N GLU A 255 5.51 0.52 -11.38
CA GLU A 255 5.31 1.11 -12.71
C GLU A 255 4.14 0.46 -13.46
N SER A 256 3.89 -0.84 -13.24
CA SER A 256 2.84 -1.60 -13.93
C SER A 256 1.41 -1.19 -13.57
N GLY A 257 1.25 -0.34 -12.56
CA GLY A 257 -0.01 0.24 -12.12
C GLY A 257 -0.74 -0.68 -11.15
N LEU A 258 -0.94 -0.19 -9.94
CA LEU A 258 -1.68 -0.84 -8.87
C LEU A 258 -2.90 0.02 -8.52
N ASP A 259 -3.79 0.23 -9.49
CA ASP A 259 -5.04 0.99 -9.25
C ASP A 259 -5.84 0.32 -8.14
N GLY A 260 -6.13 1.09 -7.09
CA GLY A 260 -6.80 0.60 -5.90
C GLY A 260 -5.89 -0.10 -4.88
N LEU A 261 -4.55 0.03 -4.97
CA LEU A 261 -3.59 -0.48 -3.99
C LEU A 261 -4.04 -0.25 -2.55
N VAL A 262 -4.25 -1.31 -1.77
CA VAL A 262 -4.74 -1.24 -0.38
C VAL A 262 -3.58 -1.32 0.61
N SER A 263 -2.61 -2.18 0.37
CA SER A 263 -1.50 -2.40 1.31
C SER A 263 -0.21 -2.79 0.61
N LEU A 264 0.92 -2.46 1.25
CA LEU A 264 2.27 -2.92 0.89
C LEU A 264 3.02 -3.33 2.17
N HIS A 265 3.89 -4.33 2.06
CA HIS A 265 4.60 -4.90 3.20
C HIS A 265 6.08 -5.13 2.93
N HIS A 266 6.88 -5.15 4.00
CA HIS A 266 8.33 -5.39 4.02
C HIS A 266 9.18 -4.42 3.17
N LEU A 267 8.72 -3.16 3.01
CA LEU A 267 9.53 -2.10 2.42
C LEU A 267 10.86 -1.98 3.19
N PHE A 268 11.95 -1.76 2.46
CA PHE A 268 13.35 -1.66 2.90
C PHE A 268 13.94 -2.90 3.61
N LYS A 269 13.12 -3.85 4.06
CA LYS A 269 13.59 -5.14 4.58
C LYS A 269 13.89 -6.12 3.46
N LEU A 270 13.00 -6.19 2.46
CA LEU A 270 13.15 -7.10 1.31
C LEU A 270 13.35 -6.35 0.00
N TRP A 271 12.66 -5.22 -0.16
CA TRP A 271 12.64 -4.49 -1.43
C TRP A 271 12.56 -2.98 -1.23
N GLN A 272 12.85 -2.23 -2.29
CA GLN A 272 12.83 -0.78 -2.27
C GLN A 272 11.83 -0.25 -3.30
N PRO A 273 11.00 0.76 -2.94
CA PRO A 273 9.98 1.28 -3.84
C PRO A 273 10.55 2.16 -4.95
N PHE A 274 11.79 2.64 -4.82
CA PHE A 274 12.45 3.47 -5.82
C PHE A 274 13.92 3.09 -5.94
N PRO A 275 14.53 3.30 -7.11
CA PRO A 275 15.87 2.81 -7.36
C PRO A 275 16.99 3.63 -6.71
N ASP A 276 16.70 4.85 -6.25
CA ASP A 276 17.66 5.77 -5.61
C ASP A 276 17.63 5.70 -4.06
N THR A 277 16.90 4.72 -3.53
CA THR A 277 16.61 4.61 -2.10
C THR A 277 17.37 3.46 -1.46
N ASN A 278 17.50 3.50 -0.15
CA ASN A 278 18.03 2.41 0.65
C ASN A 278 17.48 2.56 2.08
N ILE A 279 17.80 1.60 2.96
CA ILE A 279 17.31 1.60 4.35
C ILE A 279 17.63 2.90 5.11
N ASN A 280 18.79 3.53 4.84
CA ASN A 280 19.19 4.78 5.49
C ASN A 280 18.33 5.99 5.05
N LYS A 281 17.61 5.86 3.92
CA LYS A 281 16.69 6.87 3.40
C LYS A 281 15.22 6.44 3.52
N SER A 282 14.92 5.42 4.32
CA SER A 282 13.55 4.90 4.48
C SER A 282 12.55 6.00 4.86
N ASN A 283 12.85 6.82 5.87
CA ASN A 283 11.99 7.92 6.29
C ASN A 283 11.70 8.94 5.17
N GLU A 284 12.74 9.40 4.46
CA GLU A 284 12.59 10.32 3.32
C GLU A 284 11.73 9.69 2.21
N THR A 285 11.95 8.40 1.95
CA THR A 285 11.25 7.68 0.89
C THR A 285 9.78 7.42 1.24
N ILE A 286 9.49 7.05 2.48
CA ILE A 286 8.11 6.90 2.96
C ILE A 286 7.40 8.25 2.97
N HIS A 287 8.07 9.33 3.36
CA HIS A 287 7.53 10.68 3.24
C HIS A 287 7.23 11.04 1.77
N ARG A 288 8.14 10.71 0.84
CA ARG A 288 7.95 10.89 -0.60
C ARG A 288 6.74 10.11 -1.13
N LEU A 289 6.59 8.85 -0.74
CA LEU A 289 5.40 8.05 -1.07
C LEU A 289 4.13 8.67 -0.50
N ASN A 290 4.18 9.18 0.73
CA ASN A 290 3.00 9.77 1.37
C ASN A 290 2.56 11.05 0.66
N ILE A 291 3.50 11.92 0.26
CA ILE A 291 3.19 13.09 -0.57
C ILE A 291 2.52 12.66 -1.87
N ALA A 292 3.09 11.69 -2.59
CA ALA A 292 2.52 11.20 -3.84
C ALA A 292 1.10 10.65 -3.65
N TYR A 293 0.93 9.78 -2.65
CA TYR A 293 -0.35 9.17 -2.35
C TYR A 293 -1.41 10.19 -1.92
N THR A 294 -1.10 11.11 -1.00
CA THR A 294 -2.06 12.16 -0.57
C THR A 294 -2.39 13.15 -1.68
N THR A 295 -1.49 13.35 -2.65
CA THR A 295 -1.71 14.22 -3.81
C THR A 295 -2.75 13.62 -4.78
N PHE A 296 -2.63 12.32 -5.08
CA PHE A 296 -3.47 11.62 -6.06
C PHE A 296 -4.59 10.79 -5.46
N ASN A 297 -4.57 10.58 -4.14
CA ASN A 297 -5.57 9.84 -3.37
C ASN A 297 -5.89 8.48 -4.06
N LYS A 298 -7.16 8.18 -4.32
CA LYS A 298 -7.62 6.94 -4.96
C LYS A 298 -7.12 6.70 -6.39
N ASN A 299 -6.46 7.69 -7.00
CA ASN A 299 -5.87 7.60 -8.31
C ASN A 299 -4.35 7.35 -8.27
N PHE A 300 -3.75 7.25 -7.09
CA PHE A 300 -2.34 6.89 -6.94
C PHE A 300 -2.04 5.58 -7.67
N LEU A 301 -0.95 5.55 -8.45
CA LEU A 301 -0.54 4.44 -9.33
C LEU A 301 -1.50 4.08 -10.47
N LYS A 302 -2.51 4.89 -10.77
CA LYS A 302 -3.22 4.79 -12.06
C LYS A 302 -2.27 5.11 -13.22
N ARG A 303 -2.52 4.47 -14.36
CA ARG A 303 -1.67 4.55 -15.54
C ARG A 303 -2.35 5.28 -16.69
N TYR A 304 -1.56 6.11 -17.36
CA TYR A 304 -1.99 6.91 -18.49
C TYR A 304 -0.99 6.76 -19.64
N LEU A 305 -1.48 6.49 -20.84
CA LEU A 305 -0.69 6.30 -22.04
C LEU A 305 -0.82 7.49 -22.96
N ARG A 306 0.30 7.86 -23.60
CA ARG A 306 0.31 8.72 -24.77
C ARG A 306 1.23 8.17 -25.83
N ILE A 307 0.72 8.04 -27.05
CA ILE A 307 1.50 7.59 -28.20
C ILE A 307 1.85 8.80 -29.07
N ASN A 308 3.11 8.92 -29.45
CA ASN A 308 3.57 9.82 -30.49
C ASN A 308 3.89 9.01 -31.74
N TYR A 309 2.96 8.99 -32.70
CA TYR A 309 3.11 8.25 -33.96
C TYR A 309 4.19 8.85 -34.89
N ASN A 310 4.52 10.14 -34.75
CA ASN A 310 5.57 10.76 -35.57
C ASN A 310 6.97 10.29 -35.18
N THR A 311 7.18 9.99 -33.90
CA THR A 311 8.47 9.50 -33.37
C THR A 311 8.45 8.02 -33.02
N ASN A 312 7.33 7.33 -33.25
CA ASN A 312 7.09 5.95 -32.81
C ASN A 312 7.40 5.75 -31.32
N GLN A 313 6.99 6.67 -30.45
CA GLN A 313 7.25 6.60 -29.01
C GLN A 313 5.97 6.39 -28.21
N SER A 314 6.07 5.64 -27.11
CA SER A 314 5.04 5.57 -26.08
C SER A 314 5.54 6.23 -24.80
N MET A 315 4.74 7.11 -24.23
CA MET A 315 4.97 7.64 -22.90
C MET A 315 3.92 7.12 -21.94
N LEU A 316 4.39 6.54 -20.84
CA LEU A 316 3.57 5.98 -19.80
C LEU A 316 3.74 6.81 -18.53
N LEU A 317 2.64 7.35 -18.01
CA LEU A 317 2.59 8.06 -16.74
C LEU A 317 1.91 7.15 -15.70
N THR A 318 2.61 6.88 -14.59
CA THR A 318 2.05 6.21 -13.41
C THR A 318 1.93 7.24 -12.30
N LEU A 319 0.69 7.63 -11.95
CA LEU A 319 0.42 8.79 -11.10
C LEU A 319 1.11 8.71 -9.74
N GLY A 320 1.89 9.75 -9.43
CA GLY A 320 2.64 9.87 -8.18
C GLY A 320 3.87 8.99 -8.10
N TYR A 321 4.25 8.29 -9.18
CA TYR A 321 5.34 7.33 -9.13
C TYR A 321 6.37 7.51 -10.25
N SER A 322 5.98 7.41 -11.51
CA SER A 322 6.95 7.44 -12.62
C SER A 322 6.39 7.99 -13.93
N VAL A 323 7.31 8.44 -14.78
CA VAL A 323 7.10 8.71 -16.20
C VAL A 323 8.12 7.88 -16.98
N SER A 324 7.66 7.03 -17.89
CA SER A 324 8.51 6.15 -18.69
C SER A 324 8.32 6.43 -20.17
N LEU A 325 9.41 6.73 -20.87
CA LEU A 325 9.46 6.95 -22.31
C LEU A 325 10.08 5.73 -23.00
N PHE A 326 9.30 5.10 -23.89
CA PHE A 326 9.69 3.96 -24.70
C PHE A 326 9.97 4.43 -26.13
N ASN A 327 11.11 4.02 -26.70
CA ASN A 327 11.50 4.29 -28.09
C ASN A 327 10.81 3.37 -29.11
N ARG A 328 9.56 3.00 -28.83
CA ARG A 328 8.67 2.20 -29.66
C ARG A 328 7.23 2.37 -29.18
N ILE A 329 6.28 1.95 -30.02
CA ILE A 329 4.88 1.83 -29.62
C ILE A 329 4.70 0.54 -28.80
N LEU A 330 4.11 0.65 -27.61
CA LEU A 330 3.75 -0.51 -26.78
C LEU A 330 2.40 -1.09 -27.22
N SER A 331 2.32 -2.41 -27.32
CA SER A 331 1.04 -3.08 -27.56
C SER A 331 0.15 -3.12 -26.31
N HIS A 332 -1.16 -3.31 -26.51
CA HIS A 332 -2.10 -3.51 -25.41
C HIS A 332 -1.72 -4.68 -24.49
N THR A 333 -1.26 -5.79 -25.08
CA THR A 333 -0.78 -6.96 -24.33
C THR A 333 0.39 -6.56 -23.43
N GLU A 334 1.38 -5.89 -23.98
CA GLU A 334 2.54 -5.43 -23.23
C GLU A 334 2.21 -4.46 -22.08
N LEU A 335 1.25 -3.57 -22.30
CA LEU A 335 0.79 -2.65 -21.27
C LEU A 335 0.12 -3.38 -20.09
N SER A 336 -0.43 -4.58 -20.32
CA SER A 336 -1.06 -5.40 -19.28
C SER A 336 -0.04 -6.17 -18.42
N LEU A 337 1.17 -6.41 -18.96
CA LEU A 337 2.23 -7.18 -18.30
C LEU A 337 3.06 -6.33 -17.32
N ILE A 338 3.77 -7.00 -16.42
CA ILE A 338 4.69 -6.38 -15.46
C ILE A 338 6.13 -6.58 -15.92
N GLU A 339 6.97 -5.55 -15.90
CA GLU A 339 8.41 -5.75 -16.09
C GLU A 339 9.04 -6.43 -14.87
N LYS A 340 9.70 -7.58 -15.06
CA LYS A 340 10.37 -8.30 -13.98
C LYS A 340 11.69 -7.60 -13.62
N THR A 341 11.64 -6.74 -12.60
CA THR A 341 12.81 -6.00 -12.09
C THR A 341 13.42 -6.61 -10.83
N TRP A 342 12.66 -7.43 -10.10
CA TRP A 342 13.13 -8.09 -8.87
C TRP A 342 13.84 -9.40 -9.16
N CYS A 343 14.54 -9.92 -8.15
CA CYS A 343 15.26 -11.18 -8.31
C CYS A 343 14.34 -12.40 -8.14
N CYS A 344 14.77 -13.51 -8.74
CA CYS A 344 14.48 -14.84 -8.25
C CYS A 344 13.05 -15.35 -8.55
N ASP A 345 12.05 -14.83 -7.86
CA ASP A 345 10.72 -15.45 -7.76
C ASP A 345 9.71 -14.96 -8.81
N GLU A 346 8.70 -15.80 -9.05
CA GLU A 346 7.53 -15.48 -9.87
C GLU A 346 6.43 -14.82 -9.02
N VAL A 347 5.74 -13.87 -9.64
CA VAL A 347 4.50 -13.27 -9.13
C VAL A 347 3.31 -14.09 -9.62
N VAL A 348 2.36 -14.40 -8.74
CA VAL A 348 1.29 -15.38 -9.05
C VAL A 348 0.03 -14.75 -9.65
N ASP A 349 -0.23 -13.48 -9.39
CA ASP A 349 -1.46 -12.79 -9.78
C ASP A 349 -1.35 -12.04 -11.11
N ARG A 350 -0.14 -11.87 -11.65
CA ARG A 350 0.12 -11.11 -12.89
C ARG A 350 1.28 -11.68 -13.69
N ILE A 351 1.12 -11.68 -15.00
CA ILE A 351 2.12 -12.18 -15.94
C ILE A 351 3.24 -11.15 -16.11
N THR A 352 4.49 -11.61 -16.03
CA THR A 352 5.67 -10.78 -16.20
C THR A 352 6.21 -10.80 -17.63
N ARG A 353 6.88 -9.71 -18.02
CA ARG A 353 7.72 -9.58 -19.21
C ARG A 353 9.15 -9.19 -18.79
N PRO A 354 10.17 -9.39 -19.66
CA PRO A 354 11.50 -8.86 -19.42
C PRO A 354 11.49 -7.34 -19.22
N GLU A 355 12.36 -6.83 -18.35
CA GLU A 355 12.59 -5.39 -18.20
C GLU A 355 13.10 -4.79 -19.51
N GLU A 356 12.46 -3.72 -19.98
CA GLU A 356 12.88 -3.01 -21.19
C GLU A 356 14.13 -2.18 -20.91
N LYS A 357 15.24 -2.48 -21.59
CA LYS A 357 16.50 -1.77 -21.39
C LYS A 357 16.57 -0.46 -22.19
N ASN A 358 15.80 -0.36 -23.29
CA ASN A 358 15.75 0.83 -24.13
C ASN A 358 14.57 1.74 -23.80
N LYS A 359 14.35 1.98 -22.49
CA LYS A 359 13.41 2.99 -21.99
C LYS A 359 14.13 3.99 -21.10
N THR A 360 13.60 5.20 -20.99
CA THR A 360 14.00 6.15 -19.97
C THR A 360 12.87 6.33 -18.97
N THR A 361 13.11 6.04 -17.69
CA THR A 361 12.17 6.33 -16.60
C THR A 361 12.68 7.47 -15.72
N TRP A 362 11.78 8.40 -15.39
CA TRP A 362 11.92 9.35 -14.30
C TRP A 362 10.96 9.00 -13.17
N TYR A 363 11.40 9.09 -11.92
CA TYR A 363 10.64 8.74 -10.72
C TYR A 363 10.28 9.98 -9.92
N PHE A 364 9.09 9.99 -9.31
CA PHE A 364 8.59 11.10 -8.53
C PHE A 364 9.58 11.46 -7.42
N GLN A 365 9.94 12.74 -7.35
CA GLN A 365 10.82 13.27 -6.31
C GLN A 365 10.05 14.13 -5.30
N ARG A 366 9.31 15.13 -5.79
CA ARG A 366 8.58 16.08 -4.94
C ARG A 366 7.49 16.82 -5.70
N LEU A 367 6.48 17.26 -4.96
CA LEU A 367 5.51 18.26 -5.39
C LEU A 367 6.11 19.66 -5.22
N ILE A 368 5.95 20.52 -6.23
CA ILE A 368 6.42 21.92 -6.22
C ILE A 368 5.27 22.85 -5.88
N ASN A 369 4.11 22.65 -6.52
CA ASN A 369 2.98 23.54 -6.40
C ASN A 369 1.67 22.78 -6.62
N LYS A 370 0.62 23.20 -5.88
CA LYS A 370 -0.76 22.78 -6.06
C LYS A 370 -1.61 24.05 -6.15
N GLN A 371 -2.13 24.35 -7.34
CA GLN A 371 -3.01 25.48 -7.58
C GLN A 371 -4.45 25.00 -7.76
N SER A 372 -5.41 25.75 -7.21
CA SER A 372 -6.84 25.45 -7.26
C SER A 372 -7.61 26.74 -7.53
N THR A 373 -7.55 27.22 -8.78
CA THR A 373 -8.26 28.45 -9.18
C THR A 373 -9.42 28.20 -10.14
N ASN A 374 -9.50 27.03 -10.78
CA ASN A 374 -10.67 26.52 -11.56
C ASN A 374 -10.51 25.03 -11.94
N SER A 375 -9.28 24.59 -12.21
CA SER A 375 -8.85 23.20 -12.38
C SER A 375 -7.70 22.93 -11.42
N ILE A 376 -7.54 21.69 -10.95
CA ILE A 376 -6.44 21.38 -10.03
C ILE A 376 -5.17 21.18 -10.85
N LYS A 377 -4.18 22.04 -10.63
CA LYS A 377 -2.87 21.96 -11.29
C LYS A 377 -1.82 21.49 -10.30
N TYR A 378 -1.17 20.38 -10.63
CA TYR A 378 -0.04 19.83 -9.89
C TYR A 378 1.24 20.03 -10.67
N GLU A 379 2.23 20.70 -10.09
CA GLU A 379 3.57 20.79 -10.64
C GLU A 379 4.53 19.93 -9.83
N MET A 380 5.21 18.99 -10.47
CA MET A 380 6.06 18.00 -9.80
C MET A 380 7.41 17.88 -10.49
N ILE A 381 8.42 17.45 -9.72
CA ILE A 381 9.72 17.04 -10.26
C ILE A 381 9.84 15.53 -10.19
N TYR A 382 10.27 14.95 -11.30
CA TYR A 382 10.70 13.56 -11.41
C TYR A 382 12.21 13.51 -11.72
N LYS A 383 12.91 12.47 -11.27
CA LYS A 383 14.35 12.28 -11.49
C LYS A 383 14.68 10.92 -12.10
N LYS A 384 15.66 10.88 -13.01
CA LYS A 384 16.12 9.65 -13.67
C LYS A 384 16.90 8.74 -12.70
N LYS A 385 16.80 7.41 -12.90
CA LYS A 385 17.45 6.35 -12.10
C LYS A 385 18.97 6.53 -11.91
N PHE A 386 19.67 7.10 -12.90
CA PHE A 386 21.13 7.24 -12.90
C PHE A 386 21.55 8.63 -13.40
N ASN A 387 21.86 9.53 -12.46
CA ASN A 387 22.71 10.74 -12.53
C ASN A 387 22.18 11.79 -11.54
N ILE A 388 22.54 11.66 -10.26
CA ILE A 388 22.16 12.62 -9.21
C ILE A 388 22.80 14.00 -9.46
N ASN A 389 23.93 14.06 -10.19
CA ASN A 389 24.72 15.28 -10.43
C ASN A 389 24.49 15.94 -11.80
N ASP A 390 23.61 15.40 -12.64
CA ASP A 390 23.37 15.94 -13.98
C ASP A 390 22.08 16.78 -13.98
N GLN A 391 22.15 18.09 -14.25
CA GLN A 391 20.98 18.97 -14.24
C GLN A 391 19.94 18.59 -15.31
N TYR A 392 20.33 17.82 -16.33
CA TYR A 392 19.45 17.27 -17.37
C TYR A 392 18.72 15.96 -16.95
N SER A 393 18.87 15.52 -15.69
CA SER A 393 18.25 14.29 -15.18
C SER A 393 16.85 14.49 -14.56
N SER A 394 16.34 15.73 -14.54
CA SER A 394 15.04 16.07 -13.95
C SER A 394 13.98 16.39 -14.99
N LEU A 395 12.74 15.98 -14.72
CA LEU A 395 11.57 16.23 -15.55
C LEU A 395 10.55 17.01 -14.73
N LYS A 396 10.14 18.20 -15.21
CA LYS A 396 8.99 18.94 -14.66
C LYS A 396 7.72 18.41 -15.31
N VAL A 397 6.80 17.90 -14.50
CA VAL A 397 5.50 17.39 -14.96
C VAL A 397 4.40 18.27 -14.40
N THR A 398 3.54 18.76 -15.29
CA THR A 398 2.34 19.51 -14.94
C THR A 398 1.12 18.66 -15.27
N ILE A 399 0.34 18.31 -14.26
CA ILE A 399 -0.94 17.60 -14.42
C ILE A 399 -2.06 18.59 -14.13
N ILE A 400 -2.99 18.72 -15.07
CA ILE A 400 -4.21 19.53 -14.93
C ILE A 400 -5.37 18.54 -14.91
N ASN A 401 -6.09 18.51 -13.79
CA ASN A 401 -7.25 17.65 -13.57
C ASN A 401 -8.56 18.42 -13.72
#